data_AF-T1A6A2-F1
#
_entry.id   AF-T1A6A2-F1
#
_cell.length_a   1.000
_cell.length_b   1.000
_cell.length_c   1.000
_cell.angle_alpha   90.00
_cell.angle_beta   90.00
_cell.angle_gamma   90.00
#
_symmetry.space_group_name_H-M   'P 1'
#
loop_
_entity.id
_entity.type
_entity.pdbx_description
1 polymer ?
#
loop_
_entity_poly.entity_id
_entity_poly.type
_entity_poly.pdbx_seq_one_letter_code
_entity_poly.pdbx_strand_id
1 'polypeptide(L)'
;LGRRPEEHARRDGEDWGASIPPYVTPEFVRAEVAAGRAIIPANINHPEAEPMIIGRNFLVKINANIGNSAVSSSMAEEVDKLVWAIRWGADTVMDLSTGRNIHTI
;
A
#
# COMPACT_ATOMS: atom_id res chain seq x y z
N LEU A 1 -3.16 -5.06 -9.57
CA LEU A 1 -4.40 -4.24 -9.45
C LEU A 1 -5.67 -5.08 -9.51
N GLY A 2 -5.71 -6.13 -10.33
CA GLY A 2 -6.69 -7.23 -10.26
C GLY A 2 -6.00 -8.60 -10.11
N ARG A 3 -6.78 -9.68 -9.99
CA ARG A 3 -6.27 -11.07 -9.95
C ARG A 3 -5.85 -11.53 -11.37
N ARG A 4 -5.07 -12.61 -11.46
CA ARG A 4 -4.71 -13.23 -12.75
C ARG A 4 -5.98 -13.71 -13.47
N PRO A 5 -6.04 -13.68 -14.82
CA PRO A 5 -7.24 -14.03 -15.60
C PRO A 5 -7.82 -15.42 -15.30
N GLU A 6 -6.98 -16.30 -14.76
CA GLU A 6 -7.23 -17.75 -14.65
C GLU A 6 -7.76 -18.15 -13.27
N GLU A 7 -7.77 -17.22 -12.30
CA GLU A 7 -8.26 -17.45 -10.94
C GLU A 7 -9.65 -16.81 -10.74
N HIS A 8 -10.67 -17.39 -11.37
CA HIS A 8 -12.06 -17.21 -10.96
C HIS A 8 -12.33 -17.96 -9.64
N ALA A 9 -11.59 -17.64 -8.60
CA ALA A 9 -11.93 -18.08 -7.25
C ALA A 9 -13.23 -17.36 -6.85
N ARG A 10 -14.30 -18.12 -6.57
CA ARG A 10 -15.50 -17.60 -5.91
C ARG A 10 -15.04 -16.81 -4.68
N ARG A 11 -15.52 -15.56 -4.56
CA ARG A 11 -15.30 -14.77 -3.34
C ARG A 11 -16.06 -15.46 -2.22
N ASP A 12 -15.34 -15.79 -1.16
CA ASP A 12 -15.86 -16.37 0.07
C ASP A 12 -16.42 -15.31 1.03
N GLY A 13 -16.13 -14.03 0.79
CA GLY A 13 -16.63 -12.88 1.55
C GLY A 13 -17.65 -12.01 0.80
N GLU A 14 -18.49 -11.31 1.57
CA GLU A 14 -19.39 -10.28 1.04
C GLU A 14 -18.62 -9.01 0.60
N ASP A 15 -18.98 -8.48 -0.56
CA ASP A 15 -18.35 -7.31 -1.15
C ASP A 15 -19.00 -5.97 -0.74
N TRP A 16 -20.10 -6.03 0.01
CA TRP A 16 -20.90 -4.89 0.48
C TRP A 16 -21.35 -3.95 -0.66
N GLY A 17 -21.38 -4.41 -1.92
CA GLY A 17 -21.65 -3.59 -3.11
C GLY A 17 -20.39 -3.04 -3.81
N ALA A 18 -19.21 -3.60 -3.56
CA ALA A 18 -17.99 -3.24 -4.29
C ALA A 18 -18.02 -3.82 -5.73
N SER A 19 -17.84 -2.96 -6.72
CA SER A 19 -17.77 -3.33 -8.13
C SER A 19 -16.32 -3.64 -8.52
N ILE A 20 -15.78 -4.74 -7.98
CA ILE A 20 -14.42 -5.18 -8.28
C ILE A 20 -14.43 -5.99 -9.59
N PRO A 21 -13.85 -5.50 -10.70
CA PRO A 21 -13.85 -6.22 -11.96
C PRO A 21 -12.89 -7.42 -11.89
N PRO A 22 -13.10 -8.46 -12.71
CA PRO A 22 -12.16 -9.59 -12.83
C PRO A 22 -10.80 -9.14 -13.38
N TYR A 23 -10.81 -8.13 -14.26
CA TYR A 23 -9.62 -7.52 -14.84
C TYR A 23 -9.66 -6.01 -14.69
N VAL A 24 -8.56 -5.41 -14.24
CA VAL A 24 -8.44 -3.96 -14.05
C VAL A 24 -7.80 -3.33 -15.29
N THR A 25 -8.54 -2.43 -15.95
CA THR A 25 -8.04 -1.65 -17.09
C THR A 25 -7.51 -0.28 -16.66
N PRO A 26 -6.64 0.36 -17.45
CA PRO A 26 -6.18 1.73 -17.18
C PRO A 26 -7.33 2.74 -17.11
N GLU A 27 -8.34 2.58 -17.97
CA GLU A 27 -9.52 3.47 -17.99
C GLU A 27 -10.36 3.32 -16.72
N PHE A 28 -10.49 2.09 -16.20
CA PHE A 28 -11.15 1.86 -14.91
C PHE A 28 -10.39 2.55 -13.77
N VAL A 29 -9.07 2.43 -13.73
CA VAL A 29 -8.22 3.14 -12.76
C VAL A 29 -8.43 4.65 -12.85
N ARG A 30 -8.37 5.22 -14.06
CA ARG A 30 -8.57 6.65 -14.31
C ARG A 30 -9.95 7.11 -13.81
N ALA A 31 -11.01 6.36 -14.10
CA ALA A 31 -12.36 6.68 -13.68
C ALA A 31 -12.54 6.66 -12.16
N GLU A 32 -11.98 5.66 -11.47
CA GLU A 32 -12.05 5.56 -10.00
C GLU A 32 -11.29 6.70 -9.31
N VAL A 33 -10.11 7.07 -9.82
CA VAL A 33 -9.32 8.20 -9.32
C VAL A 33 -10.04 9.52 -9.59
N ALA A 34 -10.54 9.75 -10.80
CA ALA A 34 -11.27 10.97 -11.17
C ALA A 34 -12.55 11.16 -10.35
N ALA A 35 -13.19 10.07 -9.93
CA ALA A 35 -14.38 10.10 -9.08
C ALA A 35 -14.07 10.20 -7.57
N GLY A 36 -12.79 10.26 -7.17
CA GLY A 36 -12.38 10.32 -5.77
C GLY A 36 -12.63 9.03 -4.97
N ARG A 37 -12.85 7.89 -5.65
CA ARG A 37 -13.07 6.58 -5.01
C ARG A 37 -11.78 5.76 -4.82
N ALA A 38 -10.69 6.22 -5.44
CA ALA A 38 -9.38 5.63 -5.32
C ALA A 38 -8.28 6.70 -5.38
N ILE A 39 -7.11 6.40 -4.82
CA ILE A 39 -5.93 7.26 -4.83
C ILE A 39 -4.67 6.48 -5.23
N ILE A 40 -3.68 7.20 -5.77
CA ILE A 40 -2.33 6.70 -6.06
C ILE A 40 -1.34 7.57 -5.27
N PRO A 41 -0.76 7.09 -4.16
CA PRO A 41 0.25 7.83 -3.41
C PRO A 41 1.59 7.80 -4.18
N ALA A 42 1.79 8.77 -5.07
CA ALA A 42 2.98 8.87 -5.92
C ALA A 42 3.56 10.29 -5.87
N ASN A 43 4.27 10.61 -4.80
CA ASN A 43 5.00 11.86 -4.69
C ASN A 43 6.14 11.89 -5.73
N ILE A 44 6.28 13.00 -6.46
CA ILE A 44 7.33 13.21 -7.48
C ILE A 44 8.76 13.07 -6.93
N ASN A 45 8.95 13.25 -5.62
CA ASN A 45 10.24 13.13 -4.95
C ASN A 45 10.53 11.72 -4.41
N HIS A 46 9.67 10.73 -4.69
CA HIS A 46 9.89 9.33 -4.32
C HIS A 46 9.96 8.46 -5.59
N PRO A 47 11.02 8.61 -6.41
CA PRO A 47 11.15 7.91 -7.68
C PRO A 47 11.38 6.39 -7.53
N GLU A 48 11.80 5.92 -6.36
CA GLU A 48 11.98 4.51 -6.04
C GLU A 48 10.65 3.77 -5.79
N ALA A 49 9.54 4.52 -5.66
CA ALA A 49 8.23 3.93 -5.39
C ALA A 49 7.76 3.06 -6.57
N GLU A 50 7.36 1.84 -6.27
CA GLU A 50 6.55 1.02 -7.18
C GLU A 50 5.08 1.47 -7.05
N PRO A 51 4.48 2.11 -8.07
CA PRO A 51 3.16 2.72 -7.91
C PRO A 51 2.06 1.68 -7.63
N MET A 52 1.20 2.01 -6.68
CA MET A 52 0.07 1.17 -6.27
C MET A 52 -1.19 2.03 -6.10
N ILE A 53 -2.35 1.39 -6.05
CA ILE A 53 -3.65 2.06 -5.86
C ILE A 53 -4.31 1.61 -4.57
N ILE A 54 -4.99 2.55 -3.91
CA ILE A 54 -5.84 2.30 -2.75
C ILE A 54 -7.25 2.74 -3.11
N GLY A 55 -8.21 1.83 -3.02
CA GLY A 55 -9.61 2.12 -3.31
C GLY A 55 -10.49 0.89 -3.13
N ARG A 56 -11.79 1.12 -2.94
CA ARG A 56 -12.76 0.07 -2.61
C ARG A 56 -12.86 -1.02 -3.67
N ASN A 57 -12.71 -0.67 -4.94
CA ASN A 57 -12.90 -1.59 -6.07
C ASN A 57 -11.59 -2.28 -6.52
N PHE A 58 -10.57 -2.29 -5.67
CA PHE A 58 -9.28 -2.93 -5.91
C PHE A 58 -8.99 -3.96 -4.81
N LEU A 59 -7.85 -4.65 -4.90
CA LEU A 59 -7.38 -5.50 -3.81
C LEU A 59 -7.20 -4.66 -2.54
N VAL A 60 -7.67 -5.19 -1.41
CA VAL A 60 -7.46 -4.59 -0.09
C VAL A 60 -5.96 -4.44 0.15
N LYS A 61 -5.59 -3.31 0.77
CA LYS A 61 -4.22 -2.91 1.02
C LYS A 61 -3.92 -2.86 2.50
N ILE A 62 -2.72 -3.30 2.88
CA ILE A 62 -2.27 -3.35 4.27
C ILE A 62 -1.13 -2.34 4.46
N ASN A 63 -1.17 -1.60 5.56
CA ASN A 63 -0.10 -0.71 6.00
C ASN A 63 0.64 -1.30 7.20
N ALA A 64 1.96 -1.23 7.20
CA ALA A 64 2.77 -1.51 8.39
C ALA A 64 3.31 -0.19 8.97
N ASN A 65 3.27 -0.05 10.30
CA ASN A 65 3.91 1.08 10.98
C ASN A 65 5.29 0.65 11.47
N ILE A 66 6.30 1.44 11.12
CA ILE A 66 7.66 1.34 11.66
C ILE A 66 8.00 2.64 12.40
N GLY A 67 9.22 2.73 12.91
CA GLY A 67 9.72 3.97 13.51
C GLY A 67 10.43 3.73 14.84
N ASN A 68 11.32 4.67 15.15
CA ASN A 68 12.06 4.71 16.39
C ASN A 68 11.23 5.30 17.53
N SER A 69 11.61 4.96 18.75
CA SER A 69 11.15 5.65 19.94
C SER A 69 12.31 6.40 20.60
N ALA A 70 12.00 7.33 21.50
CA ALA A 70 13.00 8.02 22.32
C ALA A 70 13.88 7.07 23.17
N VAL A 71 13.48 5.80 23.29
CA VAL A 71 14.08 4.81 24.18
C VAL A 71 14.77 3.67 23.41
N SER A 72 14.36 3.38 22.17
CA SER A 72 15.06 2.45 21.28
C SER A 72 14.68 2.62 19.81
N SER A 73 15.70 2.71 18.96
CA SER A 73 16.01 1.86 17.80
C SER A 73 17.18 2.51 17.03
N SER A 74 17.78 1.78 16.09
CA SER A 74 18.80 2.32 15.18
C SER A 74 18.31 2.41 13.74
N MET A 75 18.98 3.22 12.92
CA MET A 75 18.77 3.30 11.46
C MET A 75 18.67 1.92 10.80
N ALA A 76 19.66 1.05 11.07
CA ALA A 76 19.73 -0.27 10.46
C ALA A 76 18.52 -1.14 10.82
N GLU A 77 18.04 -1.03 12.07
CA GLU A 77 16.84 -1.74 12.51
C GLU A 77 15.57 -1.24 11.82
N GLU A 78 15.43 0.07 11.57
CA GLU A 78 14.28 0.60 10.84
C GLU A 78 14.27 0.17 9.38
N VAL A 79 15.43 0.16 8.72
CA VAL A 79 15.58 -0.38 7.36
C VAL A 79 15.25 -1.87 7.31
N ASP A 80 15.72 -2.66 8.28
CA ASP A 80 15.39 -4.09 8.34
C ASP A 80 13.90 -4.33 8.57
N LYS A 81 13.24 -3.53 9.42
CA LYS A 81 11.77 -3.58 9.61
C LYS A 81 11.02 -3.24 8.33
N LEU A 82 11.46 -2.23 7.59
CA LEU A 82 10.87 -1.85 6.29
C LEU A 82 10.94 -3.01 5.30
N VAL A 83 12.14 -3.57 5.10
CA VAL A 83 12.37 -4.70 4.18
C VAL A 83 11.54 -5.91 4.60
N TRP A 84 11.49 -6.20 5.90
CA TRP A 84 10.73 -7.32 6.43
C TRP A 84 9.21 -7.13 6.21
N ALA A 85 8.69 -5.95 6.49
CA ALA A 85 7.26 -5.65 6.33
C ALA A 85 6.79 -5.84 4.89
N ILE A 86 7.53 -5.27 3.93
CA ILE A 86 7.20 -5.39 2.49
C ILE A 86 7.30 -6.84 2.05
N ARG A 87 8.33 -7.57 2.49
CA ARG A 87 8.54 -9.00 2.16
C ARG A 87 7.35 -9.87 2.57
N TRP A 88 6.67 -9.54 3.66
CA TRP A 88 5.51 -10.29 4.16
C TRP A 88 4.16 -9.71 3.73
N GLY A 89 4.15 -8.73 2.82
CA GLY A 89 2.94 -8.27 2.15
C GLY A 89 2.36 -6.95 2.65
N ALA A 90 3.14 -6.11 3.34
CA ALA A 90 2.75 -4.71 3.52
C ALA A 90 2.77 -3.99 2.17
N ASP A 91 1.64 -3.40 1.78
CA ASP A 91 1.53 -2.61 0.55
C ASP A 91 2.03 -1.16 0.74
N THR A 92 1.98 -0.68 1.98
CA THR A 92 2.45 0.66 2.37
C THR A 92 3.13 0.56 3.73
N VAL A 93 4.04 1.49 3.99
CA VAL A 93 4.71 1.61 5.28
C VAL A 93 4.68 3.05 5.72
N MET A 94 4.41 3.27 7.00
CA MET A 94 4.44 4.59 7.63
C MET A 94 5.53 4.61 8.69
N ASP A 95 6.46 5.57 8.56
CA ASP A 95 7.40 5.89 9.62
C ASP A 95 6.72 6.81 10.65
N LEU A 96 6.57 6.30 11.88
CA LEU A 96 6.00 6.99 13.03
C LEU A 96 7.06 7.31 14.09
N SER A 97 8.32 7.47 13.67
CA SER A 97 9.46 7.80 14.53
C SER A 97 9.18 9.03 15.40
N THR A 98 9.46 8.90 16.69
CA THR A 98 9.29 9.96 17.71
C THR A 98 10.58 10.33 18.44
N GLY A 99 11.68 9.62 18.16
CA GLY A 99 12.99 9.77 18.80
C GLY A 99 13.85 10.88 18.20
N ARG A 100 15.17 10.82 18.44
CA ARG A 100 16.14 11.73 17.80
C ARG A 100 16.38 11.32 16.34
N ASN A 101 16.84 12.25 15.51
CA ASN A 101 17.28 12.00 14.11
C ASN A 101 16.18 11.55 13.12
N ILE A 102 14.93 12.00 13.32
CA ILE A 102 13.76 11.66 12.48
C ILE A 102 13.90 11.97 10.98
N HIS A 103 14.77 12.92 10.60
CA HIS A 103 14.96 13.28 9.19
C HIS A 103 16.00 12.42 8.47
N THR A 104 16.86 11.76 9.23
CA THR A 104 17.95 10.98 8.66
C THR A 104 17.68 9.48 8.71
N ILE A 105 16.74 9.04 9.56
CA ILE A 105 16.28 7.65 9.69
C ILE A 105 15.54 7.17 8.45
#